data_AF-A0A7G9BM42-F1
#
_entry.id   AF-A0A7G9BM42-F1
#
_cell.length_a   1.000
_cell.length_b   1.000
_cell.length_c   1.000
_cell.angle_alpha   90.00
_cell.angle_beta   90.00
_cell.angle_gamma   90.00
#
_symmetry.space_group_name_H-M   'P 1'
#
loop_
_entity.id
_entity.type
_entity.pdbx_description
1 polymer ?
#
loop_
_entity_poly.entity_id
_entity_poly.type
_entity_poly.pdbx_seq_one_letter_code
_entity_poly.pdbx_strand_id
1 'polypeptide(L)'
;MEQVTQQQVIAFLKQRQRQLSEELRSIEMTINSILGGQSVSSPSYGSGTFGREEDFPRRKKVIKALVPQEEFNPNSKLDQKISYALTQIGSGYKDDILAVLNKAQPEADPYKVEKAVAVRLSYLLKNEFIDGVKHGRSYKYSLK
;
A
#
# COMPACT_ATOMS: atom_id res chain seq x y z
N MET A 1 -7.91 39.72 23.06
CA MET A 1 -7.56 38.98 21.83
C MET A 1 -7.57 37.44 22.02
N GLU A 2 -8.18 36.89 23.08
CA GLU A 2 -8.14 35.44 23.38
C GLU A 2 -9.31 34.61 22.79
N GLN A 3 -10.37 35.25 22.28
CA GLN A 3 -11.53 34.49 21.77
C GLN A 3 -11.31 33.85 20.39
N VAL A 4 -10.40 34.42 19.58
CA VAL A 4 -10.11 33.92 18.23
C VAL A 4 -9.43 32.55 18.28
N THR A 5 -8.57 32.31 19.27
CA THR A 5 -7.85 31.04 19.42
C THR A 5 -8.74 29.93 19.96
N GLN A 6 -9.62 30.21 20.94
CA GLN A 6 -10.56 29.20 21.45
C GLN A 6 -11.55 28.75 20.38
N GLN A 7 -12.08 29.66 19.56
CA GLN A 7 -12.97 29.30 18.46
C GLN A 7 -12.28 28.45 17.39
N GLN A 8 -11.02 28.74 17.08
CA GLN A 8 -10.22 27.93 16.15
C GLN A 8 -9.96 26.52 16.69
N VAL A 9 -9.66 26.38 17.99
CA VAL A 9 -9.49 25.07 18.63
C VAL A 9 -10.80 24.28 18.59
N ILE A 10 -11.93 24.91 18.91
CA ILE A 10 -13.26 24.27 18.85
C ILE A 10 -13.59 23.85 17.42
N ALA A 11 -13.29 24.68 16.42
CA ALA A 11 -13.51 24.35 15.01
C ALA A 11 -12.67 23.15 14.58
N PHE A 12 -11.38 23.12 14.95
CA PHE A 12 -10.48 22.00 14.68
C PHE A 12 -10.97 20.70 15.34
N LEU A 13 -11.36 20.76 16.62
CA LEU A 13 -11.86 19.59 17.34
C LEU A 13 -13.17 19.06 16.73
N LYS A 14 -14.07 19.95 16.31
CA LYS A 14 -15.31 19.56 15.60
C LYS A 14 -15.02 18.94 14.24
N GLN A 15 -14.07 19.49 13.49
CA GLN A 15 -13.64 18.91 12.22
C GLN A 15 -13.02 17.53 12.43
N ARG A 16 -12.17 17.37 13.44
CA ARG A 16 -11.56 16.09 13.80
C ARG A 16 -12.59 15.06 14.22
N GLN A 17 -13.60 15.47 15.00
CA GLN A 17 -14.72 14.62 15.39
C GLN A 17 -15.49 14.10 14.18
N ARG A 18 -15.74 14.94 13.16
CA ARG A 18 -16.42 14.52 11.92
C ARG A 18 -15.61 13.48 11.16
N GLN A 19 -14.32 13.71 10.96
CA GLN A 19 -13.43 12.77 10.27
C GLN A 19 -13.45 11.39 10.94
N LEU A 20 -13.31 11.34 12.26
CA LEU A 20 -13.34 10.08 13.01
C LEU A 20 -14.70 9.36 12.88
N SER A 21 -15.81 10.10 12.84
CA SER A 21 -17.13 9.50 12.64
C SER A 21 -17.32 8.90 11.23
N GLU A 22 -16.74 9.51 10.21
CA GLU A 22 -16.76 8.99 8.83
C GLU A 22 -15.91 7.73 8.71
N GLU A 23 -14.73 7.70 9.34
CA GLU A 23 -13.86 6.53 9.42
C GLU A 23 -14.58 5.35 10.11
N LEU A 24 -15.21 5.59 11.27
CA LEU A 24 -16.00 4.56 11.98
C LEU A 24 -17.15 4.03 11.11
N ARG A 25 -17.86 4.91 10.40
CA ARG A 25 -18.95 4.51 9.51
C ARG A 25 -18.46 3.60 8.37
N SER A 26 -17.29 3.88 7.81
CA SER A 26 -16.68 3.04 6.77
C SER A 26 -16.31 1.65 7.30
N ILE A 27 -15.78 1.59 8.52
CA ILE A 27 -15.46 0.33 9.21
C ILE A 27 -16.73 -0.49 9.44
N GLU A 28 -17.81 0.14 9.91
CA GLU A 28 -19.12 -0.53 10.11
C GLU A 28 -19.69 -1.09 8.80
N MET A 29 -19.62 -0.35 7.69
CA MET A 29 -20.06 -0.85 6.38
C MET A 29 -19.27 -2.10 5.94
N THR A 30 -17.97 -2.12 6.23
CA THR A 30 -17.11 -3.26 5.92
C THR A 30 -17.47 -4.47 6.78
N ILE A 31 -17.70 -4.26 8.08
CA ILE A 31 -18.15 -5.31 9.00
C ILE A 31 -19.49 -5.88 8.54
N ASN A 32 -20.46 -5.03 8.19
CA ASN A 32 -21.78 -5.46 7.72
C ASN A 32 -21.71 -6.23 6.40
N SER A 33 -20.77 -5.89 5.52
CA SER A 33 -20.53 -6.64 4.27
C SER A 33 -19.97 -8.04 4.55
N ILE A 34 -19.13 -8.19 5.57
CA ILE A 34 -18.59 -9.48 6.00
C ILE A 34 -19.65 -10.31 6.72
N LEU A 35 -20.49 -9.68 7.56
CA LEU A 35 -21.53 -10.35 8.32
C LEU A 35 -22.78 -10.69 7.49
N GLY A 36 -23.14 -9.84 6.51
CA GLY A 36 -24.31 -10.02 5.66
C GLY A 36 -24.12 -10.94 4.44
N GLY A 37 -22.90 -11.41 4.19
CA GLY A 37 -22.56 -12.24 3.04
C GLY A 37 -22.36 -13.72 3.39
N GLN A 38 -23.45 -14.51 3.47
CA GLN A 38 -23.39 -15.97 3.36
C GLN A 38 -23.65 -16.44 1.91
N SER A 39 -23.04 -17.59 1.60
CA SER A 39 -23.42 -18.61 0.59
C SER A 39 -22.94 -18.45 -0.87
N VAL A 40 -21.84 -19.15 -1.20
CA VAL A 40 -21.79 -20.06 -2.37
C VAL A 40 -20.86 -21.25 -2.05
N SER A 41 -21.52 -22.36 -1.67
CA SER A 41 -21.16 -23.77 -1.88
C SER A 41 -19.69 -24.25 -1.78
N SER A 42 -19.41 -25.00 -0.69
CA SER A 42 -18.44 -26.12 -0.66
C SER A 42 -18.90 -27.26 -1.59
N PRO A 43 -17.98 -28.07 -2.17
CA PRO A 43 -17.50 -29.29 -1.51
C PRO A 43 -15.96 -29.45 -1.72
N SER A 44 -15.18 -30.32 -1.09
CA SER A 44 -15.34 -31.47 -0.21
C SER A 44 -13.93 -31.69 0.36
N TYR A 45 -13.83 -32.03 1.64
CA TYR A 45 -12.58 -32.47 2.26
C TYR A 45 -12.28 -33.90 1.79
N GLY A 46 -11.31 -34.06 0.90
CA GLY A 46 -10.67 -35.33 0.59
C GLY A 46 -9.40 -35.48 1.42
N SER A 47 -9.46 -36.33 2.43
CA SER A 47 -8.28 -36.98 3.02
C SER A 47 -7.63 -37.87 1.95
N GLY A 48 -6.30 -37.81 1.81
CA GLY A 48 -5.55 -38.86 1.12
C GLY A 48 -4.37 -38.42 0.25
N THR A 49 -3.22 -38.97 0.60
CA THR A 49 -2.18 -39.52 -0.29
C THR A 49 -1.24 -38.57 -1.05
N PHE A 50 0.04 -38.71 -0.68
CA PHE A 50 1.22 -38.51 -1.51
C PHE A 50 1.01 -38.98 -2.96
N GLY A 51 1.39 -38.15 -3.93
CA GLY A 51 1.66 -38.64 -5.29
C GLY A 51 1.39 -37.64 -6.42
N ARG A 52 2.48 -37.37 -7.17
CA ARG A 52 2.57 -36.96 -8.58
C ARG A 52 2.16 -35.55 -9.02
N GLU A 53 3.15 -34.95 -9.68
CA GLU A 53 3.04 -33.89 -10.68
C GLU A 53 1.83 -34.11 -11.59
N GLU A 54 0.92 -33.13 -11.64
CA GLU A 54 0.21 -32.78 -12.86
C GLU A 54 0.04 -31.26 -12.94
N ASP A 55 0.34 -30.76 -14.14
CA ASP A 55 0.23 -29.38 -14.59
C ASP A 55 -1.22 -28.87 -14.47
N PHE A 56 -1.52 -28.20 -13.36
CA PHE A 56 -2.71 -27.33 -13.30
C PHE A 56 -2.41 -26.02 -14.03
N PRO A 57 -3.25 -25.57 -14.98
CA PRO A 57 -3.11 -24.26 -15.57
C PRO A 57 -3.36 -23.23 -14.46
N ARG A 58 -2.26 -22.61 -13.99
CA ARG A 58 -2.30 -21.55 -12.98
C ARG A 58 -3.27 -20.49 -13.49
N ARG A 59 -4.45 -20.39 -12.86
CA ARG A 59 -5.38 -19.27 -13.08
C ARG A 59 -4.55 -18.00 -12.99
N LYS A 60 -4.43 -17.27 -14.10
CA LYS A 60 -3.74 -15.99 -14.15
C LYS A 60 -4.40 -15.10 -13.10
N LYS A 61 -3.74 -14.94 -11.94
CA LYS A 61 -4.14 -13.93 -10.96
C LYS A 61 -4.17 -12.62 -11.73
N VAL A 62 -5.29 -11.93 -11.72
CA VAL A 62 -5.37 -10.56 -12.18
C VAL A 62 -4.52 -9.76 -11.20
N ILE A 63 -3.26 -9.52 -11.56
CA ILE A 63 -2.32 -8.78 -10.73
C ILE A 63 -2.75 -7.32 -10.82
N LYS A 64 -3.28 -6.82 -9.70
CA LYS A 64 -3.73 -5.43 -9.59
C LYS A 64 -2.50 -4.54 -9.43
N ALA A 65 -2.14 -3.81 -10.49
CA ALA A 65 -1.03 -2.85 -10.48
C ALA A 65 -1.12 -1.86 -9.31
N LEU A 66 0.03 -1.35 -8.87
CA LEU A 66 0.08 -0.36 -7.81
C LEU A 66 -0.58 0.94 -8.29
N VAL A 67 -1.56 1.43 -7.54
CA VAL A 67 -2.29 2.66 -7.90
C VAL A 67 -1.40 3.88 -7.61
N PRO A 68 -1.21 4.81 -8.56
CA PRO A 68 -0.49 6.06 -8.32
C PRO A 68 -1.05 6.81 -7.11
N GLN A 69 -0.17 7.38 -6.29
CA GLN A 69 -0.55 8.22 -5.16
C GLN A 69 0.00 9.63 -5.37
N GLU A 70 -0.88 10.64 -5.29
CA GLU A 70 -0.51 12.06 -5.43
C GLU A 70 -0.15 12.70 -4.09
N GLU A 71 -0.71 12.20 -2.99
CA GLU A 71 -0.50 12.72 -1.64
C GLU A 71 0.38 11.81 -0.80
N PHE A 72 1.32 12.40 -0.07
CA PHE A 72 2.16 11.66 0.87
C PHE A 72 1.47 11.54 2.22
N ASN A 73 1.26 10.30 2.69
CA ASN A 73 0.76 10.03 4.02
C ASN A 73 1.82 9.27 4.84
N PRO A 74 2.34 9.85 5.95
CA PRO A 74 3.39 9.22 6.76
C PRO A 74 2.91 7.96 7.49
N ASN A 75 1.61 7.81 7.72
CA ASN A 75 1.02 6.64 8.37
C ASN A 75 0.59 5.55 7.37
N SER A 76 0.73 5.82 6.07
CA SER A 76 0.39 4.86 5.01
C SER A 76 1.36 3.67 4.95
N LYS A 77 0.93 2.59 4.28
CA LYS A 77 1.80 1.43 4.05
C LYS A 77 2.97 1.82 3.16
N LEU A 78 4.10 1.11 3.31
CA LEU A 78 5.29 1.38 2.50
C LEU A 78 5.01 1.28 0.99
N ASP A 79 4.08 0.44 0.58
CA ASP A 79 3.62 0.33 -0.82
C ASP A 79 3.06 1.64 -1.35
N GLN A 80 2.23 2.33 -0.56
CA GLN A 80 1.65 3.62 -0.93
C GLN A 80 2.72 4.72 -0.95
N LYS A 81 3.68 4.66 -0.03
CA LYS A 81 4.84 5.56 -0.02
C LYS A 81 5.72 5.37 -1.26
N ILE A 82 6.01 4.12 -1.64
CA ILE A 82 6.76 3.78 -2.85
C ILE A 82 5.96 4.22 -4.09
N SER A 83 4.65 3.99 -4.10
CA SER A 83 3.78 4.48 -5.19
C SER A 83 3.86 5.99 -5.32
N TYR A 84 3.72 6.74 -4.23
CA TYR A 84 3.88 8.19 -4.21
C TYR A 84 5.23 8.62 -4.78
N ALA A 85 6.33 8.01 -4.31
CA ALA A 85 7.66 8.33 -4.80
C ALA A 85 7.80 8.05 -6.31
N LEU A 86 7.25 6.94 -6.80
CA LEU A 86 7.24 6.60 -8.22
C LEU A 86 6.32 7.53 -9.03
N THR A 87 5.20 8.03 -8.48
CA THR A 87 4.37 9.06 -9.12
C THR A 87 5.15 10.35 -9.32
N GLN A 88 5.94 10.76 -8.31
CA GLN A 88 6.70 12.01 -8.35
C GLN A 88 7.87 11.97 -9.35
N ILE A 89 8.58 10.84 -9.42
CA ILE A 89 9.75 10.69 -10.30
C ILE A 89 9.42 10.07 -11.67
N GLY A 90 8.24 9.45 -11.80
CA GLY A 90 7.81 8.64 -12.94
C GLY A 90 8.55 7.30 -13.05
N SER A 91 9.88 7.35 -13.10
CA SER A 91 10.74 6.16 -13.09
C SER A 91 12.09 6.47 -12.45
N GLY A 92 12.61 5.57 -11.63
CA GLY A 92 13.85 5.82 -10.89
C GLY A 92 14.47 4.58 -10.28
N TYR A 93 15.69 4.73 -9.80
CA TYR A 93 16.39 3.71 -9.03
C TYR A 93 15.94 3.74 -7.57
N LYS A 94 16.35 2.71 -6.81
CA LYS A 94 16.12 2.63 -5.36
C LYS A 94 16.52 3.93 -4.65
N ASP A 95 17.66 4.52 -5.03
CA ASP A 95 18.21 5.69 -4.37
C ASP A 95 17.37 6.95 -4.66
N ASP A 96 16.81 7.07 -5.86
CA ASP A 96 15.89 8.16 -6.23
C ASP A 96 14.59 8.10 -5.41
N ILE A 97 14.05 6.89 -5.25
CA ILE A 97 12.86 6.62 -4.44
C ILE A 97 13.14 6.99 -2.98
N LEU A 98 14.30 6.60 -2.45
CA LEU A 98 14.71 6.94 -1.09
C LEU A 98 14.89 8.43 -0.89
N ALA A 99 15.44 9.15 -1.87
CA ALA A 99 15.58 10.60 -1.80
C ALA A 99 14.23 11.30 -1.65
N VAL A 100 13.20 10.86 -2.40
CA VAL A 100 11.84 11.40 -2.26
C VAL A 100 11.22 11.05 -0.92
N LEU A 101 11.38 9.81 -0.45
CA LEU A 101 10.83 9.38 0.83
C LEU A 101 11.48 10.07 2.03
N ASN A 102 12.80 10.27 2.00
CA ASN A 102 13.52 10.97 3.07
C ASN A 102 13.19 12.47 3.09
N LYS A 103 12.93 13.09 1.92
CA LYS A 103 12.41 14.46 1.85
C LYS A 103 11.00 14.58 2.43
N ALA A 104 10.15 13.60 2.16
CA ALA A 104 8.77 13.60 2.63
C ALA A 104 8.64 13.21 4.12
N GLN A 105 9.60 12.44 4.66
CA GLN A 105 9.62 12.01 6.06
C GLN A 105 11.04 12.09 6.65
N PRO A 106 11.53 13.30 6.97
CA PRO A 106 12.87 13.50 7.53
C PRO A 106 13.04 12.94 8.95
N GLU A 107 11.95 12.69 9.67
CA GLU A 107 11.97 12.10 11.02
C GLU A 107 12.21 10.58 11.04
N ALA A 108 12.13 9.91 9.88
CA ALA A 108 12.36 8.47 9.81
C ALA A 108 13.86 8.14 9.76
N ASP A 109 14.26 7.05 10.42
CA ASP A 109 15.62 6.51 10.36
C ASP A 109 15.95 6.04 8.92
N PRO A 110 16.89 6.71 8.22
CA PRO A 110 17.17 6.43 6.80
C PRO A 110 17.60 4.99 6.54
N TYR A 111 18.33 4.37 7.49
CA TYR A 111 18.83 3.01 7.32
C TYR A 111 17.71 1.96 7.40
N LYS A 112 16.71 2.20 8.25
CA LYS A 112 15.51 1.35 8.34
C LYS A 112 14.62 1.52 7.11
N VAL A 113 14.45 2.75 6.63
CA VAL A 113 13.67 3.04 5.42
C VAL A 113 14.31 2.37 4.20
N GLU A 114 15.64 2.47 4.04
CA GLU A 114 16.36 1.84 2.94
C GLU A 114 16.13 0.32 2.88
N LYS A 115 16.35 -0.38 4.00
CA LYS A 115 16.15 -1.85 4.05
C LYS A 115 14.71 -2.23 3.74
N ALA A 116 13.76 -1.52 4.32
CA ALA A 116 12.35 -1.78 4.11
C ALA A 116 11.96 -1.57 2.64
N VAL A 117 12.43 -0.49 2.02
CA VAL A 117 12.17 -0.17 0.60
C VAL A 117 12.80 -1.21 -0.32
N ALA A 118 14.05 -1.64 -0.08
CA ALA A 118 14.72 -2.65 -0.90
C ALA A 118 13.98 -4.01 -0.89
N VAL A 119 13.59 -4.48 0.29
CA VAL A 119 12.79 -5.71 0.44
C VAL A 119 11.45 -5.55 -0.28
N ARG A 120 10.81 -4.38 -0.14
CA ARG A 120 9.48 -4.18 -0.70
C ARG A 120 9.48 -3.99 -2.21
N LEU A 121 10.46 -3.29 -2.78
CA LEU A 121 10.65 -3.21 -4.24
C LEU A 121 10.86 -4.59 -4.86
N SER A 122 11.62 -5.46 -4.20
CA SER A 122 11.82 -6.85 -4.64
C SER A 122 10.49 -7.63 -4.66
N TYR A 123 9.66 -7.45 -3.62
CA TYR A 123 8.32 -8.03 -3.57
C TYR A 123 7.40 -7.45 -4.66
N LEU A 124 7.37 -6.13 -4.82
CA LEU A 124 6.50 -5.46 -5.79
C LEU A 124 6.85 -5.87 -7.23
N LEU A 125 8.13 -5.96 -7.55
CA LEU A 125 8.61 -6.41 -8.85
C LEU A 125 8.27 -7.89 -9.09
N LYS A 126 8.53 -8.77 -8.10
CA LYS A 126 8.25 -10.21 -8.22
C LYS A 126 6.77 -10.52 -8.43
N ASN A 127 5.90 -9.68 -7.87
CA ASN A 127 4.45 -9.82 -8.01
C ASN A 127 3.88 -8.97 -9.15
N GLU A 128 4.72 -8.38 -10.01
CA GLU A 128 4.32 -7.56 -11.17
C GLU A 128 3.40 -6.37 -10.82
N PHE A 129 3.53 -5.83 -9.61
CA PHE A 129 2.80 -4.63 -9.17
C PHE A 129 3.42 -3.34 -9.70
N ILE A 130 4.72 -3.38 -10.01
CA ILE A 130 5.51 -2.32 -10.63
C ILE A 130 6.33 -2.93 -11.75
N ASP A 131 6.71 -2.10 -12.71
CA ASP A 131 7.64 -2.50 -13.76
C ASP A 131 9.08 -2.22 -13.31
N GLY A 132 10.01 -3.06 -13.76
CA GLY A 132 11.42 -2.95 -13.41
C GLY A 132 12.31 -3.34 -14.58
N VAL A 133 13.03 -2.37 -15.13
CA VAL A 133 14.02 -2.60 -16.19
C VAL A 133 15.39 -2.75 -15.57
N LYS A 134 16.05 -3.90 -15.80
CA LYS A 134 17.39 -4.15 -15.28
C LYS A 134 18.41 -3.30 -16.04
N HIS A 135 19.10 -2.42 -15.32
CA HIS A 135 20.20 -1.59 -15.82
C HIS A 135 21.47 -1.95 -15.03
N GLY A 136 22.29 -2.84 -15.59
CA GLY A 136 23.53 -3.31 -14.97
C GLY A 136 23.28 -4.09 -13.66
N ARG A 137 23.74 -3.53 -12.54
CA ARG A 137 23.58 -4.11 -11.18
C ARG A 137 22.31 -3.65 -10.48
N SER A 138 21.57 -2.70 -11.06
CA SER A 138 20.39 -2.08 -10.45
C SER A 138 19.16 -2.26 -11.33
N TYR A 139 17.99 -2.06 -10.74
CA TYR A 139 16.73 -2.00 -11.46
C TYR A 139 16.22 -0.56 -11.47
N LYS A 140 15.75 -0.11 -12.62
CA LYS A 140 14.97 1.12 -12.76
C LYS A 140 13.50 0.75 -12.64
N TYR A 141 12.83 1.28 -11.63
CA TYR A 141 11.44 0.96 -11.30
C TYR A 141 10.50 2.03 -11.86
N SER A 142 9.30 1.62 -12.27
CA SER A 142 8.21 2.52 -12.68
C SER A 142 6.85 1.93 -12.28
N LEU A 143 5.85 2.79 -12.19
CA LEU A 143 4.46 2.32 -12.13
C LEU A 143 4.07 1.70 -13.48
N LYS A 144 3.13 0.76 -13.44
CA LYS A 144 2.60 0.02 -14.59
C LYS A 144 1.32 0.67 -15.11
#